data_AF-A2DGK8-F1
#
_entry.id   AF-A2DGK8-F1
#
_cell.length_a   1.000
_cell.length_b   1.000
_cell.length_c   1.000
_cell.angle_alpha   90.00
_cell.angle_beta   90.00
_cell.angle_gamma   90.00
#
_symmetry.space_group_name_H-M   'P 1'
#
loop_
_entity.id
_entity.type
_entity.pdbx_description
1 polymer ?
#
loop_
_entity_poly.entity_id
_entity_poly.type
_entity_poly.pdbx_seq_one_letter_code
_entity_poly.pdbx_strand_id
1 'polypeptide(L)'
;MQNQNNVVVMFIGDTGSGKSSLGNLYLKETVFETSQKPSACTLDPTRHANFVNGMERVVIDTEGFDDGDHITEEQIQKLAQYLKNFEVGINAIGIVIQAQLMRLTRGVKDVIKFVYDAFGDVILSHLCVFWTFSKKDFPDRQIREQQYKPMLAKYLQEISGAKTLPNIPFYYVDTQKPDKEFCVQSMTQFHGWAVSRQKFSSSQINEATFGYYTETETEERVKVDTFTEGKITYEKFIDRVRSKIIPNNNKNAIHYTNWETTKEYLEKIEEVTEEKQNNVLSGYVYENGNKYEVRHDLVREVKFYFRTNERKEGNWSIAKENKVLVGETKTNEEITEKNWVEIVEGGFNQITASFKRIVKISPDGEPSFGEFQEISGTRKVNFIKNEPIIINKRSGGWWKAVAGAVVGSFFL
;
A
#
# COMPACT_ATOMS: atom_id res chain seq x y z
N MET A 1 57.60 35.83 -14.13
CA MET A 1 57.45 34.86 -15.23
C MET A 1 57.77 33.48 -14.65
N GLN A 2 56.76 32.75 -14.18
CA GLN A 2 56.94 31.38 -13.64
C GLN A 2 56.63 30.39 -14.78
N ASN A 3 57.54 29.43 -14.99
CA ASN A 3 57.68 28.55 -16.16
C ASN A 3 56.35 27.96 -16.71
N GLN A 4 56.00 28.38 -17.95
CA GLN A 4 54.82 27.93 -18.71
C GLN A 4 55.07 26.71 -19.63
N ASN A 5 56.22 26.03 -19.54
CA ASN A 5 56.59 24.98 -20.51
C ASN A 5 56.17 23.55 -20.12
N ASN A 6 55.22 23.39 -19.19
CA ASN A 6 54.68 22.09 -18.86
C ASN A 6 53.15 22.04 -18.75
N VAL A 7 52.59 20.88 -19.08
CA VAL A 7 51.15 20.59 -19.02
C VAL A 7 50.92 19.50 -18.00
N VAL A 8 50.14 19.81 -16.98
CA VAL A 8 49.81 18.90 -15.88
C VAL A 8 48.38 18.41 -16.05
N VAL A 9 48.20 17.09 -16.09
CA VAL A 9 46.90 16.45 -16.19
C VAL A 9 46.71 15.47 -15.04
N MET A 10 45.51 15.42 -14.48
CA MET A 10 45.13 14.46 -13.45
C MET A 10 44.06 13.52 -13.98
N PHE A 11 44.19 12.22 -13.73
CA PHE A 11 43.19 11.23 -14.15
C PHE A 11 42.46 10.66 -12.93
N ILE A 12 41.12 10.69 -12.97
CA ILE A 12 40.24 10.14 -11.93
C ILE A 12 39.29 9.12 -12.55
N GLY A 13 38.85 8.11 -11.80
CA GLY A 13 38.04 7.01 -12.33
C GLY A 13 38.14 5.76 -11.48
N ASP A 14 37.24 4.80 -11.71
CA ASP A 14 37.19 3.55 -10.95
C ASP A 14 38.46 2.69 -11.10
N THR A 15 38.62 1.73 -10.20
CA THR A 15 39.61 0.65 -10.33
C THR A 15 39.40 -0.09 -11.65
N GLY A 16 40.49 -0.31 -12.39
CA GLY A 16 40.44 -0.95 -13.71
C GLY A 16 39.94 -0.05 -14.85
N SER A 17 39.60 1.23 -14.63
CA SER A 17 39.14 2.11 -15.71
C SER A 17 40.21 2.45 -16.76
N GLY A 18 41.48 2.14 -16.49
CA GLY A 18 42.60 2.35 -17.42
C GLY A 18 43.33 3.68 -17.25
N LYS A 19 43.23 4.32 -16.08
CA LYS A 19 43.94 5.59 -15.74
C LYS A 19 45.44 5.49 -15.96
N SER A 20 46.10 4.52 -15.32
CA SER A 20 47.55 4.30 -15.42
C SER A 20 48.00 4.02 -16.87
N SER A 21 47.24 3.21 -17.61
CA SER A 21 47.50 2.93 -19.03
C SER A 21 47.35 4.19 -19.91
N LEU A 22 46.36 5.04 -19.62
CA LEU A 22 46.17 6.32 -20.29
C LEU A 22 47.30 7.31 -19.94
N GLY A 23 47.76 7.30 -18.69
CA GLY A 23 48.92 8.06 -18.22
C GLY A 23 50.18 7.71 -19.00
N ASN A 24 50.50 6.41 -19.11
CA ASN A 24 51.62 5.90 -19.89
C ASN A 24 51.50 6.31 -21.37
N LEU A 25 50.29 6.21 -21.95
CA LEU A 25 50.02 6.64 -23.32
C LEU A 25 50.26 8.14 -23.51
N TYR A 26 49.82 8.99 -22.59
CA TYR A 26 49.99 10.43 -22.70
C TYR A 26 51.46 10.86 -22.53
N LEU A 27 52.19 10.19 -21.64
CA LEU A 27 53.63 10.39 -21.41
C LEU A 27 54.51 9.74 -22.49
N LYS A 28 53.96 8.87 -23.35
CA LYS A 28 54.73 8.04 -24.30
C LYS A 28 55.84 7.23 -23.62
N GLU A 29 55.61 6.81 -22.38
CA GLU A 29 56.57 6.09 -21.55
C GLU A 29 55.82 5.20 -20.55
N THR A 30 56.34 4.01 -20.27
CA THR A 30 55.73 3.06 -19.32
C THR A 30 56.27 3.32 -17.92
N VAL A 31 55.64 4.24 -17.19
CA VAL A 31 56.07 4.69 -15.85
C VAL A 31 55.11 4.26 -14.75
N PHE A 32 53.82 4.18 -15.03
CA PHE A 32 52.81 3.66 -14.12
C PHE A 32 52.72 2.15 -14.27
N GLU A 33 52.76 1.42 -13.15
CA GLU A 33 52.55 -0.03 -13.16
C GLU A 33 51.10 -0.35 -13.56
N THR A 34 50.93 -1.09 -14.66
CA THR A 34 49.63 -1.59 -15.09
C THR A 34 49.54 -3.07 -14.76
N SER A 35 48.67 -3.46 -13.83
CA SER A 35 48.42 -4.88 -13.54
C SER A 35 46.94 -5.24 -13.76
N GLN A 36 46.66 -6.49 -14.12
CA GLN A 36 45.31 -7.04 -14.19
C GLN A 36 44.84 -7.64 -12.84
N LYS A 37 45.49 -7.27 -11.73
CA LYS A 37 45.16 -7.82 -10.41
C LYS A 37 43.81 -7.26 -9.91
N PRO A 38 43.03 -8.04 -9.15
CA PRO A 38 41.74 -7.61 -8.60
C PRO A 38 41.85 -6.54 -7.50
N SER A 39 43.04 -6.33 -6.94
CA SER A 39 43.32 -5.29 -5.94
C SER A 39 43.87 -4.03 -6.59
N ALA A 40 43.41 -2.85 -6.16
CA ALA A 40 43.99 -1.56 -6.56
C ALA A 40 45.51 -1.57 -6.33
N CYS A 41 46.28 -1.19 -7.35
CA CYS A 41 47.75 -1.12 -7.25
C CYS A 41 48.25 0.21 -6.69
N THR A 42 47.41 1.25 -6.72
CA THR A 42 47.77 2.63 -6.39
C THR A 42 47.03 3.02 -5.11
N LEU A 43 47.73 3.13 -3.97
CA LEU A 43 47.16 3.46 -2.65
C LEU A 43 47.35 4.95 -2.26
N ASP A 44 48.10 5.69 -3.08
CA ASP A 44 48.40 7.12 -2.94
C ASP A 44 48.52 7.75 -4.34
N PRO A 45 48.12 9.03 -4.55
CA PRO A 45 48.29 9.69 -5.84
C PRO A 45 49.77 9.73 -6.25
N THR A 46 50.08 9.26 -7.46
CA THR A 46 51.45 9.21 -7.99
C THR A 46 51.60 10.20 -9.14
N ARG A 47 52.80 10.80 -9.29
CA ARG A 47 53.12 11.65 -10.44
C ARG A 47 54.34 11.18 -11.18
N HIS A 48 54.26 11.26 -12.49
CA HIS A 48 55.40 11.09 -13.40
C HIS A 48 55.38 12.18 -14.46
N ALA A 49 56.57 12.51 -14.96
CA ALA A 49 56.75 13.53 -15.98
C ALA A 49 57.65 13.00 -17.09
N ASN A 50 57.35 13.36 -18.33
CA ASN A 50 58.20 13.07 -19.49
C ASN A 50 58.16 14.22 -20.49
N PHE A 51 59.27 14.44 -21.21
CA PHE A 51 59.37 15.47 -22.23
C PHE A 51 58.95 14.92 -23.59
N VAL A 52 57.80 15.37 -24.09
CA VAL A 52 57.19 14.85 -25.33
C VAL A 52 56.92 15.99 -26.29
N ASN A 53 57.44 15.90 -27.52
CA ASN A 53 57.25 16.88 -28.60
C ASN A 53 57.62 18.33 -28.18
N GLY A 54 58.69 18.51 -27.41
CA GLY A 54 59.16 19.85 -27.02
C GLY A 54 58.50 20.44 -25.77
N MET A 55 57.64 19.69 -25.09
CA MET A 55 56.91 20.14 -23.90
C MET A 55 56.95 19.08 -22.80
N GLU A 56 57.18 19.51 -21.56
CA GLU A 56 57.10 18.61 -20.41
C GLU A 56 55.63 18.28 -20.12
N ARG A 57 55.31 16.99 -20.07
CA ARG A 57 53.99 16.50 -19.69
C ARG A 57 54.10 15.90 -18.32
N VAL A 58 53.20 16.26 -17.42
CA VAL A 58 53.09 15.71 -16.08
C VAL A 58 51.74 15.03 -15.94
N VAL A 59 51.73 13.78 -15.51
CA VAL A 59 50.50 13.04 -15.20
C VAL A 59 50.46 12.79 -13.70
N ILE A 60 49.31 13.11 -13.10
CA ILE A 60 48.93 12.70 -11.75
C ILE A 60 47.93 11.54 -11.91
N ASP A 61 48.35 10.33 -11.57
CA ASP A 61 47.49 9.15 -11.52
C ASP A 61 46.95 8.99 -10.09
N THR A 62 45.63 8.93 -9.95
CA THR A 62 44.99 8.77 -8.64
C THR A 62 44.69 7.30 -8.37
N GLU A 63 44.52 6.97 -7.10
CA GLU A 63 43.92 5.71 -6.69
C GLU A 63 42.56 5.48 -7.41
N GLY A 64 42.26 4.20 -7.68
CA GLY A 64 40.96 3.80 -8.21
C GLY A 64 39.95 3.57 -7.11
N PHE A 65 38.69 3.82 -7.42
CA PHE A 65 37.57 3.61 -6.50
C PHE A 65 36.87 2.31 -6.84
N ASP A 66 36.33 1.62 -5.84
CA ASP A 66 35.53 0.42 -6.06
C ASP A 66 34.19 0.76 -6.72
N ASP A 67 33.78 -0.05 -7.70
CA ASP A 67 32.61 0.23 -8.53
C ASP A 67 31.31 0.23 -7.70
N GLY A 68 30.81 1.43 -7.43
CA GLY A 68 29.52 1.64 -6.77
C GLY A 68 29.61 2.00 -5.28
N ASP A 69 30.79 1.89 -4.69
CA ASP A 69 31.03 2.33 -3.31
C ASP A 69 31.38 3.82 -3.26
N HIS A 70 31.24 4.40 -2.07
CA HIS A 70 31.68 5.75 -1.78
C HIS A 70 33.20 5.80 -1.67
N ILE A 71 33.81 6.91 -2.10
CA ILE A 71 35.21 7.16 -1.77
C ILE A 71 35.35 7.24 -0.24
N THR A 72 36.41 6.65 0.32
CA THR A 72 36.62 6.69 1.77
C THR A 72 37.16 8.04 2.21
N GLU A 73 36.96 8.40 3.48
CA GLU A 73 37.50 9.63 4.06
C GLU A 73 39.03 9.68 3.93
N GLU A 74 39.71 8.54 4.16
CA GLU A 74 41.17 8.42 4.01
C GLU A 74 41.62 8.75 2.58
N GLN A 75 40.92 8.24 1.57
CA GLN A 75 41.22 8.51 0.16
C GLN A 75 41.03 9.99 -0.19
N ILE A 76 39.96 10.62 0.29
CA ILE A 76 39.76 12.08 0.13
C ILE A 76 40.89 12.85 0.80
N GLN A 77 41.24 12.52 2.05
CA GLN A 77 42.29 13.22 2.80
C GLN A 77 43.66 13.11 2.12
N LYS A 78 44.01 11.93 1.58
CA LYS A 78 45.25 11.73 0.82
C LYS A 78 45.27 12.57 -0.45
N LEU A 79 44.19 12.56 -1.24
CA LEU A 79 44.09 13.38 -2.45
C LEU A 79 44.15 14.88 -2.11
N ALA A 80 43.47 15.30 -1.05
CA ALA A 80 43.50 16.67 -0.55
C ALA A 80 44.91 17.14 -0.17
N GLN A 81 45.62 16.35 0.64
CA GLN A 81 46.99 16.65 1.06
C GLN A 81 47.94 16.70 -0.14
N TYR A 82 47.78 15.76 -1.07
CA TYR A 82 48.56 15.74 -2.31
C TYR A 82 48.37 17.02 -3.12
N LEU A 83 47.11 17.40 -3.39
CA LEU A 83 46.79 18.61 -4.15
C LEU A 83 47.27 19.87 -3.43
N LYS A 84 47.12 19.97 -2.10
CA LYS A 84 47.60 21.10 -1.30
C LYS A 84 49.11 21.32 -1.46
N ASN A 85 49.88 20.25 -1.49
CA ASN A 85 51.33 20.30 -1.65
C ASN A 85 51.80 20.41 -3.11
N PHE A 86 50.86 20.43 -4.07
CA PHE A 86 51.16 20.48 -5.50
C PHE A 86 51.14 21.92 -6.06
N GLU A 87 52.23 22.66 -5.87
CA GLU A 87 52.32 24.09 -6.19
C GLU A 87 52.23 24.41 -7.70
N VAL A 88 52.55 23.46 -8.58
CA VAL A 88 52.65 23.66 -10.04
C VAL A 88 51.29 23.98 -10.68
N GLY A 89 50.19 23.52 -10.07
CA GLY A 89 48.82 23.64 -10.60
C GLY A 89 48.49 22.67 -11.72
N ILE A 90 47.20 22.46 -11.98
CA ILE A 90 46.68 21.45 -12.91
C ILE A 90 46.00 22.12 -14.10
N ASN A 91 46.27 21.65 -15.32
CA ASN A 91 45.64 22.13 -16.54
C ASN A 91 44.32 21.41 -16.85
N ALA A 92 44.23 20.11 -16.57
CA ALA A 92 43.06 19.30 -16.91
C ALA A 92 42.84 18.14 -15.95
N ILE A 93 41.58 17.78 -15.77
CA ILE A 93 41.14 16.59 -15.04
C ILE A 93 40.37 15.69 -16.00
N GLY A 94 40.92 14.51 -16.28
CA GLY A 94 40.28 13.50 -17.13
C GLY A 94 39.51 12.49 -16.29
N ILE A 95 38.19 12.43 -16.48
CA ILE A 95 37.32 11.39 -15.93
C ILE A 95 37.43 10.17 -16.84
N VAL A 96 38.05 9.10 -16.35
CA VAL A 96 38.38 7.89 -17.12
C VAL A 96 37.33 6.81 -16.88
N ILE A 97 36.63 6.43 -17.93
CA ILE A 97 35.49 5.51 -17.89
C ILE A 97 35.67 4.41 -18.93
N GLN A 98 35.44 3.17 -18.54
CA GLN A 98 35.43 2.05 -19.46
C GLN A 98 34.27 2.21 -20.45
N ALA A 99 34.56 2.14 -21.75
CA ALA A 99 33.55 2.27 -22.81
C ALA A 99 32.40 1.25 -22.70
N GLN A 100 32.59 0.14 -21.98
CA GLN A 100 31.59 -0.91 -21.80
C GLN A 100 30.59 -0.62 -20.68
N LEU A 101 30.98 0.10 -19.63
CA LEU A 101 30.17 0.22 -18.40
C LEU A 101 29.14 1.36 -18.48
N MET A 102 29.36 2.37 -19.32
CA MET A 102 28.50 3.58 -19.46
C MET A 102 28.13 4.28 -18.13
N ARG A 103 28.77 3.95 -17.00
CA ARG A 103 28.35 4.35 -15.66
C ARG A 103 29.24 5.47 -15.13
N LEU A 104 28.61 6.47 -14.49
CA LEU A 104 29.30 7.39 -13.59
C LEU A 104 29.05 6.89 -12.15
N THR A 105 30.02 6.20 -11.57
CA THR A 105 29.92 5.57 -10.26
C THR A 105 29.84 6.59 -9.13
N ARG A 106 29.45 6.14 -7.92
CA ARG A 106 29.37 7.02 -6.74
C ARG A 106 30.75 7.54 -6.36
N GLY A 107 31.77 6.69 -6.25
CA GLY A 107 33.15 7.12 -5.99
C GLY A 107 33.66 8.18 -6.96
N VAL A 108 33.43 8.04 -8.28
CA VAL A 108 33.84 9.06 -9.26
C VAL A 108 33.07 10.38 -9.07
N LYS A 109 31.77 10.33 -8.78
CA LYS A 109 30.98 11.52 -8.44
C LYS A 109 31.53 12.21 -7.20
N ASP A 110 31.82 11.45 -6.15
CA ASP A 110 32.32 12.01 -4.89
C ASP A 110 33.66 12.76 -5.10
N VAL A 111 34.53 12.26 -5.97
CA VAL A 111 35.79 12.94 -6.33
C VAL A 111 35.54 14.20 -7.15
N ILE A 112 34.64 14.16 -8.12
CA ILE A 112 34.26 15.36 -8.91
C ILE A 112 33.70 16.43 -7.97
N LYS A 113 32.82 16.04 -7.04
CA LYS A 113 32.25 16.94 -6.03
C LYS A 113 33.34 17.49 -5.12
N PHE A 114 34.24 16.64 -4.60
CA PHE A 114 35.35 17.07 -3.77
C PHE A 114 36.23 18.12 -4.47
N VAL A 115 36.63 17.87 -5.72
CA VAL A 115 37.43 18.81 -6.49
C VAL A 115 36.64 20.10 -6.77
N TYR A 116 35.36 19.99 -7.12
CA TYR A 116 34.51 21.16 -7.30
C TYR A 116 34.39 21.99 -6.01
N ASP A 117 34.14 21.37 -4.87
CA ASP A 117 34.04 22.06 -3.58
C ASP A 117 35.36 22.79 -3.26
N ALA A 118 36.51 22.12 -3.50
CA ALA A 118 37.84 22.67 -3.20
C ALA A 118 38.24 23.88 -4.04
N PHE A 119 37.83 23.94 -5.30
CA PHE A 119 38.32 24.94 -6.27
C PHE A 119 37.22 25.79 -6.92
N GLY A 120 35.96 25.44 -6.73
CA GLY A 120 34.78 26.12 -7.26
C GLY A 120 34.60 25.97 -8.77
N ASP A 121 33.91 26.94 -9.36
CA ASP A 121 33.48 26.97 -10.76
C ASP A 121 34.62 26.81 -11.78
N VAL A 122 35.86 27.15 -11.40
CA VAL A 122 37.01 27.01 -12.29
C VAL A 122 37.08 25.57 -12.82
N ILE A 123 36.84 24.57 -11.98
CA ILE A 123 36.99 23.14 -12.31
C ILE A 123 36.10 22.71 -13.48
N LEU A 124 34.91 23.30 -13.61
CA LEU A 124 33.97 22.92 -14.65
C LEU A 124 34.57 23.07 -16.05
N SER A 125 35.47 24.06 -16.24
CA SER A 125 36.16 24.30 -17.52
C SER A 125 37.40 23.42 -17.74
N HIS A 126 37.77 22.61 -16.76
CA HIS A 126 38.97 21.77 -16.74
C HIS A 126 38.64 20.27 -16.77
N LEU A 127 37.36 19.90 -16.75
CA LEU A 127 36.91 18.52 -16.86
C LEU A 127 36.84 18.06 -18.31
N CYS A 128 37.30 16.84 -18.56
CA CYS A 128 37.04 16.08 -19.78
C CYS A 128 36.73 14.62 -19.46
N VAL A 129 36.19 13.88 -20.43
CA VAL A 129 35.89 12.45 -20.27
C VAL A 129 36.74 11.62 -21.24
N PHE A 130 37.35 10.56 -20.75
CA PHE A 130 38.02 9.55 -21.55
C PHE A 130 37.24 8.24 -21.54
N TRP A 131 36.89 7.78 -22.73
CA TRP A 131 36.34 6.44 -22.97
C TRP A 131 37.48 5.48 -23.33
N THR A 132 37.94 4.72 -22.33
CA THR A 132 38.96 3.69 -22.51
C THR A 132 38.36 2.42 -23.07
N PHE A 133 39.21 1.51 -23.60
CA PHE A 133 38.78 0.29 -24.28
C PHE A 133 37.86 0.56 -25.49
N SER A 134 38.01 1.74 -26.10
CA SER A 134 37.28 2.12 -27.30
C SER A 134 37.82 1.39 -28.53
N LYS A 135 36.99 1.19 -29.54
CA LYS A 135 37.36 0.77 -30.90
C LYS A 135 36.89 1.85 -31.88
N LYS A 136 37.18 1.68 -33.17
CA LYS A 136 36.75 2.64 -34.21
C LYS A 136 35.25 2.96 -34.11
N ASP A 137 34.44 1.90 -34.01
CA ASP A 137 32.97 1.94 -34.03
C ASP A 137 32.34 1.62 -32.66
N PHE A 138 33.11 1.69 -31.56
CA PHE A 138 32.63 1.43 -30.21
C PHE A 138 33.36 2.32 -29.18
N PRO A 139 32.70 2.93 -28.19
CA PRO A 139 31.25 2.94 -27.99
C PRO A 139 30.56 3.83 -29.04
N ASP A 140 29.24 3.74 -29.13
CA ASP A 140 28.46 4.63 -29.98
C ASP A 140 28.63 6.08 -29.50
N ARG A 141 29.34 6.88 -30.30
CA ARG A 141 29.69 8.26 -29.97
C ARG A 141 28.47 9.18 -29.96
N GLN A 142 27.44 8.88 -30.77
CA GLN A 142 26.19 9.65 -30.76
C GLN A 142 25.43 9.42 -29.46
N ILE A 143 25.36 8.18 -28.97
CA ILE A 143 24.75 7.88 -27.66
C ILE A 143 25.52 8.59 -26.54
N ARG A 144 26.86 8.62 -26.59
CA ARG A 144 27.66 9.37 -25.60
C ARG A 144 27.32 10.86 -25.60
N GLU A 145 27.24 11.46 -26.78
CA GLU A 145 26.98 12.89 -26.91
C GLU A 145 25.52 13.25 -26.55
N GLN A 146 24.54 12.42 -26.93
CA GLN A 146 23.12 12.73 -26.78
C GLN A 146 22.51 12.27 -25.45
N GLN A 147 23.10 11.27 -24.78
CA GLN A 147 22.56 10.71 -23.53
C GLN A 147 23.51 10.91 -22.36
N TYR A 148 24.77 10.52 -22.51
CA TYR A 148 25.71 10.56 -21.39
C TYR A 148 26.13 12.00 -21.04
N LYS A 149 26.39 12.83 -22.06
CA LYS A 149 26.79 14.22 -21.84
C LYS A 149 25.72 15.06 -21.15
N PRO A 150 24.42 14.98 -21.50
CA PRO A 150 23.36 15.62 -20.72
C PRO A 150 23.23 15.07 -19.29
N MET A 151 23.41 13.76 -19.08
CA MET A 151 23.39 13.18 -17.72
C MET A 151 24.54 13.73 -16.85
N LEU A 152 25.76 13.80 -17.39
CA LEU A 152 26.91 14.40 -16.70
C LEU A 152 26.68 15.89 -16.45
N ALA A 153 26.17 16.62 -17.45
CA ALA A 153 25.87 18.03 -17.34
C ALA A 153 24.85 18.30 -16.23
N LYS A 154 23.77 17.51 -16.15
CA LYS A 154 22.77 17.61 -15.09
C LYS A 154 23.41 17.44 -13.71
N TYR A 155 24.24 16.41 -13.53
CA TYR A 155 24.94 16.19 -12.27
C TYR A 155 25.87 17.37 -11.90
N LEU A 156 26.61 17.89 -12.88
CA LEU A 156 27.49 19.05 -12.65
C LEU A 156 26.71 20.33 -12.34
N GLN A 157 25.53 20.53 -12.93
CA GLN A 157 24.62 21.62 -12.58
C GLN A 157 24.04 21.46 -11.17
N GLU A 158 23.72 20.23 -10.77
CA GLU A 158 23.22 19.93 -9.41
C GLU A 158 24.25 20.28 -8.34
N ILE A 159 25.54 19.98 -8.56
CA ILE A 159 26.59 20.30 -7.57
C ILE A 159 27.01 21.77 -7.63
N SER A 160 26.96 22.42 -8.79
CA SER A 160 27.46 23.79 -8.96
C SER A 160 26.41 24.88 -8.81
N GLY A 161 25.14 24.58 -9.07
CA GLY A 161 24.09 25.61 -9.23
C GLY A 161 24.22 26.43 -10.52
N ALA A 162 25.20 26.13 -11.39
CA ALA A 162 25.44 26.88 -12.62
C ALA A 162 24.28 26.68 -13.63
N LYS A 163 23.74 27.78 -14.16
CA LYS A 163 22.68 27.74 -15.18
C LYS A 163 23.19 27.16 -16.52
N THR A 164 24.46 27.41 -16.83
CA THR A 164 25.11 26.99 -18.08
C THR A 164 26.48 26.40 -17.76
N LEU A 165 26.82 25.29 -18.40
CA LEU A 165 28.12 24.65 -18.25
C LEU A 165 29.02 24.89 -19.47
N PRO A 166 30.35 24.93 -19.28
CA PRO A 166 31.30 24.89 -20.39
C PRO A 166 31.19 23.55 -21.14
N ASN A 167 31.64 23.53 -22.40
CA ASN A 167 31.69 22.29 -23.17
C ASN A 167 32.72 21.32 -22.60
N ILE A 168 32.26 20.14 -22.17
CA ILE A 168 33.10 19.05 -21.66
C ILE A 168 33.44 18.12 -22.82
N PRO A 169 34.70 18.05 -23.26
CA PRO A 169 35.08 17.23 -24.40
C PRO A 169 35.21 15.75 -24.04
N PHE A 170 34.83 14.88 -24.98
CA PHE A 170 34.94 13.43 -24.86
C PHE A 170 36.04 12.92 -25.79
N TYR A 171 36.93 12.10 -25.25
CA TYR A 171 38.05 11.50 -25.97
C TYR A 171 37.92 9.98 -25.95
N TYR A 172 38.36 9.31 -27.02
CA TYR A 172 38.19 7.87 -27.20
C TYR A 172 39.54 7.22 -27.43
N VAL A 173 39.90 6.25 -26.60
CA VAL A 173 41.23 5.66 -26.59
C VAL A 173 41.19 4.13 -26.43
N ASP A 174 42.03 3.46 -27.22
CA ASP A 174 42.44 2.08 -27.01
C ASP A 174 43.91 2.10 -26.58
N THR A 175 44.18 1.99 -25.28
CA THR A 175 45.56 2.02 -24.77
C THR A 175 46.38 0.80 -25.20
N GLN A 176 45.74 -0.27 -25.68
CA GLN A 176 46.42 -1.45 -26.22
C GLN A 176 46.73 -1.31 -27.71
N LYS A 177 46.07 -0.39 -28.41
CA LYS A 177 46.28 -0.10 -29.84
C LYS A 177 46.44 1.41 -30.07
N PRO A 178 47.50 2.02 -29.50
CA PRO A 178 47.66 3.47 -29.47
C PRO A 178 47.84 4.08 -30.88
N ASP A 179 48.36 3.31 -31.83
CA ASP A 179 48.65 3.78 -33.20
C ASP A 179 47.40 3.89 -34.10
N LYS A 180 46.22 3.50 -33.60
CA LYS A 180 44.98 3.67 -34.37
C LYS A 180 44.69 5.15 -34.56
N GLU A 181 44.28 5.52 -35.78
CA GLU A 181 44.05 6.91 -36.17
C GLU A 181 43.14 7.67 -35.19
N PHE A 182 42.02 7.05 -34.75
CA PHE A 182 41.10 7.70 -33.81
C PHE A 182 41.73 7.93 -32.41
N CYS A 183 42.65 7.07 -31.96
CA CYS A 183 43.40 7.24 -30.71
C CYS A 183 44.36 8.43 -30.85
N VAL A 184 45.14 8.46 -31.94
CA VAL A 184 46.09 9.55 -32.23
C VAL A 184 45.37 10.89 -32.34
N GLN A 185 44.24 10.94 -33.04
CA GLN A 185 43.39 12.13 -33.14
C GLN A 185 42.86 12.56 -31.76
N SER A 186 42.31 11.64 -30.97
CA SER A 186 41.77 11.94 -29.63
C SER A 186 42.86 12.48 -28.69
N MET A 187 44.04 11.85 -28.66
CA MET A 187 45.15 12.28 -27.81
C MET A 187 45.75 13.61 -28.27
N THR A 188 45.78 13.87 -29.57
CA THR A 188 46.23 15.15 -30.14
C THR A 188 45.27 16.28 -29.76
N GLN A 189 43.95 16.06 -29.93
CA GLN A 189 42.92 17.01 -29.55
C GLN A 189 42.93 17.27 -28.04
N PHE A 190 43.04 16.21 -27.23
CA PHE A 190 43.16 16.36 -25.78
C PHE A 190 44.38 17.19 -25.39
N HIS A 191 45.55 16.90 -25.95
CA HIS A 191 46.76 17.64 -25.61
C HIS A 191 46.61 19.13 -25.95
N GLY A 192 46.12 19.47 -27.15
CA GLY A 192 45.87 20.85 -27.55
C GLY A 192 44.84 21.54 -26.64
N TRP A 193 43.77 20.82 -26.28
CA TRP A 193 42.76 21.32 -25.34
C TRP A 193 43.35 21.55 -23.95
N ALA A 194 44.15 20.63 -23.40
CA ALA A 194 44.76 20.76 -22.08
C ALA A 194 45.78 21.92 -22.04
N VAL A 195 46.59 22.09 -23.09
CA VAL A 195 47.52 23.23 -23.24
C VAL A 195 46.78 24.57 -23.21
N SER A 196 45.57 24.62 -23.78
CA SER A 196 44.76 25.86 -23.82
C SER A 196 44.20 26.28 -22.45
N ARG A 197 44.30 25.44 -21.42
CA ARG A 197 43.75 25.69 -20.08
C ARG A 197 44.77 26.36 -19.18
N GLN A 198 44.39 27.45 -18.53
CA GLN A 198 45.21 28.08 -17.49
C GLN A 198 45.27 27.17 -16.26
N LYS A 199 46.45 26.95 -15.69
CA LYS A 199 46.54 26.08 -14.51
C LYS A 199 45.73 26.68 -13.35
N PHE A 200 44.92 25.84 -12.70
CA PHE A 200 44.39 26.16 -11.38
C PHE A 200 45.37 25.63 -10.33
N SER A 201 45.75 26.50 -9.39
CA SER A 201 46.74 26.17 -8.34
C SER A 201 46.04 25.93 -7.01
N SER A 202 46.61 25.03 -6.22
CA SER A 202 46.20 24.73 -4.86
C SER A 202 46.42 25.85 -3.85
N SER A 203 47.21 26.88 -4.20
CA SER A 203 47.35 28.12 -3.42
C SER A 203 46.02 28.89 -3.26
N GLN A 204 44.99 28.52 -4.02
CA GLN A 204 43.64 29.07 -3.96
C GLN A 204 42.62 28.12 -3.32
N ILE A 205 43.04 26.94 -2.82
CA ILE A 205 42.11 26.07 -2.10
C ILE A 205 41.72 26.80 -0.83
N ASN A 206 40.42 27.08 -0.68
CA ASN A 206 39.87 27.54 0.58
C ASN A 206 40.23 26.49 1.64
N GLU A 207 41.08 26.85 2.62
CA GLU A 207 41.38 26.00 3.79
C GLU A 207 40.11 25.49 4.48
N ALA A 208 39.01 26.23 4.27
CA ALA A 208 37.68 25.95 4.76
C ALA A 208 36.95 24.76 4.09
N THR A 209 37.56 23.95 3.22
CA THR A 209 36.83 22.93 2.44
C THR A 209 37.23 21.48 2.72
N PHE A 210 38.07 21.25 3.72
CA PHE A 210 38.55 19.90 4.00
C PHE A 210 37.60 19.18 4.96
N GLY A 211 36.63 18.48 4.36
CA GLY A 211 35.75 17.52 4.99
C GLY A 211 34.29 17.97 5.07
N TYR A 212 33.41 17.04 4.74
CA TYR A 212 32.06 16.98 5.27
C TYR A 212 32.01 15.73 6.12
N TYR A 213 31.30 15.78 7.24
CA TYR A 213 30.88 14.56 7.90
C TYR A 213 29.38 14.37 7.64
N THR A 214 28.99 13.12 7.46
CA THR A 214 27.60 12.74 7.28
C THR A 214 27.04 12.31 8.63
N GLU A 215 25.97 12.97 9.05
CA GLU A 215 25.13 12.46 10.13
C GLU A 215 23.99 11.66 9.49
N THR A 216 23.81 10.42 9.93
CA THR A 216 22.64 9.63 9.57
C THR A 216 21.45 10.12 10.41
N GLU A 217 20.42 10.63 9.74
CA GLU A 217 19.14 10.89 10.37
C GLU A 217 18.19 9.73 10.11
N THR A 218 17.64 9.18 11.19
CA THR A 218 16.63 8.12 11.15
C THR A 218 15.36 8.65 11.78
N GLU A 219 14.24 8.47 11.10
CA GLU A 219 12.92 8.62 11.68
C GLU A 219 12.26 7.25 11.72
N GLU A 220 11.83 6.84 12.90
CA GLU A 220 11.14 5.56 13.11
C GLU A 220 9.63 5.78 13.24
N ARG A 221 8.86 4.82 12.74
CA ARG A 221 7.40 4.78 12.86
C ARG A 221 6.70 6.06 12.41
N VAL A 222 7.10 6.60 11.26
CA VAL A 222 6.44 7.75 10.63
C VAL A 222 5.16 7.27 9.95
N LYS A 223 4.01 7.80 10.36
CA LYS A 223 2.73 7.53 9.69
C LYS A 223 2.75 8.14 8.29
N VAL A 224 2.54 7.31 7.27
CA VAL A 224 2.52 7.76 5.87
C VAL A 224 1.17 7.57 5.19
N ASP A 225 0.34 6.65 5.67
CA ASP A 225 -0.95 6.40 5.03
C ASP A 225 -1.98 5.77 5.98
N THR A 226 -3.24 5.74 5.56
CA THR A 226 -4.34 5.02 6.19
C THR A 226 -5.26 4.47 5.10
N PHE A 227 -5.44 3.16 5.06
CA PHE A 227 -6.22 2.50 4.01
C PHE A 227 -7.02 1.31 4.55
N THR A 228 -8.07 0.92 3.83
CA THR A 228 -8.93 -0.22 4.17
C THR A 228 -8.77 -1.32 3.13
N GLU A 229 -8.51 -2.54 3.58
CA GLU A 229 -8.44 -3.74 2.75
C GLU A 229 -9.43 -4.79 3.28
N GLY A 230 -10.42 -5.13 2.46
CA GLY A 230 -11.51 -6.00 2.88
C GLY A 230 -12.32 -5.38 4.02
N LYS A 231 -12.31 -6.03 5.20
CA LYS A 231 -13.02 -5.57 6.40
C LYS A 231 -12.09 -4.94 7.45
N ILE A 232 -10.82 -4.70 7.11
CA ILE A 232 -9.79 -4.24 8.05
C ILE A 232 -9.22 -2.90 7.58
N THR A 233 -9.15 -1.93 8.48
CA THR A 233 -8.47 -0.65 8.25
C THR A 233 -7.10 -0.66 8.92
N TYR A 234 -6.08 -0.31 8.15
CA TYR A 234 -4.69 -0.24 8.56
C TYR A 234 -4.17 1.20 8.52
N GLU A 235 -3.23 1.50 9.41
CA GLU A 235 -2.30 2.62 9.23
C GLU A 235 -0.95 2.09 8.79
N LYS A 236 -0.39 2.73 7.76
CA LYS A 236 0.95 2.43 7.28
C LYS A 236 1.95 3.35 7.95
N PHE A 237 2.96 2.74 8.56
CA PHE A 237 4.12 3.42 9.11
C PHE A 237 5.37 2.98 8.38
N ILE A 238 6.36 3.87 8.29
CA ILE A 238 7.68 3.55 7.77
C ILE A 238 8.78 4.02 8.71
N ASP A 239 9.88 3.29 8.71
CA ASP A 239 11.16 3.82 9.12
C ASP A 239 11.86 4.35 7.88
N ARG A 240 12.47 5.53 7.98
CA ARG A 240 13.19 6.16 6.87
C ARG A 240 14.51 6.74 7.34
N VAL A 241 15.49 6.70 6.45
CA VAL A 241 16.85 7.19 6.68
C VAL A 241 17.23 8.20 5.62
N ARG A 242 18.04 9.20 6.00
CA ARG A 242 18.70 10.10 5.05
C ARG A 242 20.07 10.50 5.58
N SER A 243 20.95 10.94 4.69
CA SER A 243 22.23 11.54 5.08
C SER A 243 22.09 13.06 5.15
N LYS A 244 22.41 13.61 6.31
CA LYS A 244 22.63 15.04 6.51
C LYS A 244 24.09 15.34 6.25
N ILE A 245 24.35 16.13 5.21
CA ILE A 245 25.71 16.47 4.79
C ILE A 245 26.06 17.81 5.43
N ILE A 246 27.03 17.78 6.36
CA ILE A 246 27.44 18.95 7.13
C ILE A 246 28.83 19.39 6.67
N PRO A 247 28.94 20.53 5.99
CA PRO A 247 30.24 21.09 5.64
C PRO A 247 30.98 21.51 6.92
N ASN A 248 32.24 21.11 7.07
CA ASN A 248 33.03 21.36 8.29
C ASN A 248 33.13 22.85 8.70
N ASN A 249 33.08 23.77 7.73
CA ASN A 249 33.30 25.21 7.98
C ASN A 249 32.10 26.10 7.65
N ASN A 250 30.96 25.54 7.21
CA ASN A 250 29.73 26.30 7.01
C ASN A 250 28.50 25.49 7.46
N LYS A 251 28.20 25.58 8.75
CA LYS A 251 27.01 24.95 9.36
C LYS A 251 25.69 25.47 8.80
N ASN A 252 25.69 26.54 8.02
CA ASN A 252 24.49 27.10 7.39
C ASN A 252 24.26 26.58 5.96
N ALA A 253 25.19 25.81 5.39
CA ALA A 253 25.07 25.19 4.06
C ALA A 253 24.77 23.68 4.13
N ILE A 254 24.04 23.26 5.18
CA ILE A 254 23.61 21.86 5.34
C ILE A 254 22.66 21.52 4.20
N HIS A 255 22.89 20.37 3.56
CA HIS A 255 21.98 19.80 2.59
C HIS A 255 21.71 18.33 2.92
N TYR A 256 20.60 17.82 2.41
CA TYR A 256 20.07 16.52 2.75
C TYR A 256 19.90 15.68 1.50
N THR A 257 20.16 14.38 1.60
CA THR A 257 19.68 13.42 0.59
C THR A 257 18.16 13.28 0.69
N ASN A 258 17.56 12.69 -0.35
CA ASN A 258 16.18 12.22 -0.26
C ASN A 258 16.07 11.15 0.85
N TRP A 259 14.89 11.03 1.43
CA TRP A 259 14.57 9.95 2.35
C TRP A 259 14.52 8.60 1.62
N GLU A 260 15.14 7.60 2.21
CA GLU A 260 15.05 6.20 1.79
C GLU A 260 14.29 5.40 2.85
N THR A 261 13.24 4.68 2.42
CA THR A 261 12.46 3.80 3.30
C THR A 261 13.28 2.55 3.62
N THR A 262 13.44 2.24 4.91
CA THR A 262 14.19 1.05 5.36
C THR A 262 13.28 -0.07 5.85
N LYS A 263 12.14 0.27 6.47
CA LYS A 263 11.14 -0.70 6.95
C LYS A 263 9.73 -0.16 6.77
N GLU A 264 8.79 -1.07 6.61
CA GLU A 264 7.36 -0.77 6.56
C GLU A 264 6.60 -1.59 7.59
N TYR A 265 5.60 -0.97 8.21
CA TYR A 265 4.75 -1.58 9.22
C TYR A 265 3.29 -1.27 8.89
N LEU A 266 2.43 -2.25 9.15
CA LEU A 266 0.98 -2.09 9.05
C LEU A 266 0.39 -2.36 10.43
N GLU A 267 -0.37 -1.40 10.94
CA GLU A 267 -1.08 -1.54 12.20
C GLU A 267 -2.57 -1.54 11.95
N LYS A 268 -3.20 -2.63 12.38
CA LYS A 268 -4.65 -2.79 12.34
C LYS A 268 -5.30 -1.85 13.34
N ILE A 269 -6.15 -0.93 12.88
CA ILE A 269 -6.84 0.05 13.74
C ILE A 269 -8.34 -0.18 13.86
N GLU A 270 -8.98 -0.74 12.83
CA GLU A 270 -10.41 -1.08 12.83
C GLU A 270 -10.62 -2.42 12.11
N GLU A 271 -11.53 -3.25 12.62
CA GLU A 271 -12.05 -4.41 11.92
C GLU A 271 -13.57 -4.48 12.02
N VAL A 272 -14.19 -4.78 10.89
CA VAL A 272 -15.62 -5.00 10.79
C VAL A 272 -15.88 -6.51 10.68
N THR A 273 -16.69 -7.06 11.58
CA THR A 273 -17.14 -8.45 11.52
C THR A 273 -18.66 -8.54 11.57
N GLU A 274 -19.18 -9.74 11.36
CA GLU A 274 -20.60 -10.02 11.47
C GLU A 274 -20.85 -11.00 12.62
N GLU A 275 -21.82 -10.67 13.46
CA GLU A 275 -22.32 -11.58 14.49
C GLU A 275 -23.70 -12.11 14.06
N LYS A 276 -23.93 -13.40 14.29
CA LYS A 276 -25.16 -14.10 13.87
C LYS A 276 -25.83 -14.78 15.05
N GLN A 277 -27.15 -14.67 15.13
CA GLN A 277 -27.99 -15.44 16.02
C GLN A 277 -28.99 -16.21 15.18
N ASN A 278 -29.01 -17.53 15.32
CA ASN A 278 -29.91 -18.37 14.53
C ASN A 278 -31.16 -18.71 15.33
N ASN A 279 -32.28 -18.82 14.64
CA ASN A 279 -33.52 -19.40 15.15
C ASN A 279 -34.14 -18.66 16.36
N VAL A 280 -33.99 -17.32 16.40
CA VAL A 280 -34.52 -16.45 17.47
C VAL A 280 -36.03 -16.35 17.33
N LEU A 281 -36.77 -16.68 18.40
CA LEU A 281 -38.23 -16.55 18.43
C LEU A 281 -38.64 -15.08 18.36
N SER A 282 -39.35 -14.71 17.29
CA SER A 282 -39.85 -13.35 17.06
C SER A 282 -41.31 -13.20 17.49
N GLY A 283 -42.10 -14.26 17.39
CA GLY A 283 -43.48 -14.30 17.84
C GLY A 283 -44.29 -15.41 17.19
N TYR A 284 -45.61 -15.27 17.24
CA TYR A 284 -46.55 -16.21 16.66
C TYR A 284 -47.43 -15.51 15.63
N VAL A 285 -47.74 -16.21 14.54
CA VAL A 285 -48.68 -15.76 13.51
C VAL A 285 -49.73 -16.84 13.27
N TYR A 286 -50.94 -16.41 12.93
CA TYR A 286 -52.04 -17.31 12.60
C TYR A 286 -52.32 -17.21 11.10
N GLU A 287 -52.15 -18.33 10.39
CA GLU A 287 -52.40 -18.41 8.95
C GLU A 287 -53.32 -19.60 8.69
N ASN A 288 -54.44 -19.37 8.00
CA ASN A 288 -55.45 -20.41 7.72
C ASN A 288 -55.98 -21.14 8.96
N GLY A 289 -56.00 -20.47 10.13
CA GLY A 289 -56.39 -21.05 11.42
C GLY A 289 -55.28 -21.85 12.13
N ASN A 290 -54.15 -22.08 11.47
CA ASN A 290 -53.01 -22.75 12.08
C ASN A 290 -52.10 -21.73 12.77
N LYS A 291 -51.46 -22.16 13.86
CA LYS A 291 -50.51 -21.35 14.63
C LYS A 291 -49.10 -21.68 14.19
N TYR A 292 -48.39 -20.67 13.72
CA TYR A 292 -46.99 -20.75 13.33
C TYR A 292 -46.14 -19.94 14.29
N GLU A 293 -44.99 -20.52 14.63
CA GLU A 293 -43.92 -19.84 15.33
C GLU A 293 -42.99 -19.19 14.30
N VAL A 294 -42.83 -17.87 14.39
CA VAL A 294 -41.94 -17.11 13.51
C VAL A 294 -40.58 -17.02 14.17
N ARG A 295 -39.56 -17.51 13.49
CA ARG A 295 -38.18 -17.49 13.94
C ARG A 295 -37.28 -16.76 12.95
N HIS A 296 -36.45 -15.86 13.45
CA HIS A 296 -35.52 -15.06 12.66
C HIS A 296 -34.09 -15.52 12.89
N ASP A 297 -33.34 -15.67 11.80
CA ASP A 297 -31.88 -15.64 11.85
C ASP A 297 -31.47 -14.16 11.76
N LEU A 298 -30.85 -13.64 12.81
CA LEU A 298 -30.46 -12.24 12.94
C LEU A 298 -28.96 -12.09 12.65
N VAL A 299 -28.60 -10.98 11.97
CA VAL A 299 -27.22 -10.57 11.74
C VAL A 299 -27.02 -9.12 12.13
N ARG A 300 -25.86 -8.80 12.69
CA ARG A 300 -25.43 -7.42 12.91
C ARG A 300 -23.96 -7.24 12.58
N GLU A 301 -23.62 -6.02 12.19
CA GLU A 301 -22.24 -5.60 12.04
C GLU A 301 -21.63 -5.31 13.42
N VAL A 302 -20.38 -5.70 13.62
CA VAL A 302 -19.61 -5.43 14.84
C VAL A 302 -18.29 -4.80 14.44
N LYS A 303 -18.01 -3.60 14.95
CA LYS A 303 -16.76 -2.89 14.73
C LYS A 303 -15.85 -3.01 15.95
N PHE A 304 -14.61 -3.42 15.73
CA PHE A 304 -13.56 -3.48 16.74
C PHE A 304 -12.53 -2.39 16.47
N TYR A 305 -12.33 -1.50 17.44
CA TYR A 305 -11.33 -0.43 17.39
C TYR A 305 -10.12 -0.83 18.25
N PHE A 306 -9.01 -1.18 17.59
CA PHE A 306 -7.85 -1.79 18.26
C PHE A 306 -7.08 -0.81 19.16
N ARG A 307 -7.19 0.50 18.91
CA ARG A 307 -6.53 1.53 19.72
C ARG A 307 -7.19 1.75 21.08
N THR A 308 -8.51 1.75 21.10
CA THR A 308 -9.31 1.96 22.32
C THR A 308 -9.74 0.65 22.97
N ASN A 309 -9.49 -0.48 22.29
CA ASN A 309 -10.04 -1.79 22.61
C ASN A 309 -11.57 -1.74 22.75
N GLU A 310 -12.21 -0.86 21.97
CA GLU A 310 -13.66 -0.64 22.01
C GLU A 310 -14.35 -1.54 20.98
N ARG A 311 -15.45 -2.15 21.40
CA ARG A 311 -16.35 -2.93 20.55
C ARG A 311 -17.65 -2.16 20.38
N LYS A 312 -18.03 -1.84 19.14
CA LYS A 312 -19.32 -1.23 18.81
C LYS A 312 -20.17 -2.20 18.02
N GLU A 313 -21.38 -2.42 18.52
CA GLU A 313 -22.35 -3.33 17.93
C GLU A 313 -23.41 -2.52 17.19
N GLY A 314 -23.67 -2.89 15.93
CA GLY A 314 -24.81 -2.37 15.18
C GLY A 314 -26.13 -2.98 15.66
N ASN A 315 -27.23 -2.46 15.09
CA ASN A 315 -28.55 -3.02 15.31
C ASN A 315 -28.69 -4.40 14.64
N TRP A 316 -29.46 -5.28 15.26
CA TRP A 316 -29.85 -6.54 14.64
C TRP A 316 -30.72 -6.29 13.41
N SER A 317 -30.45 -7.05 12.36
CA SER A 317 -31.25 -7.10 11.13
C SER A 317 -31.63 -8.55 10.82
N ILE A 318 -32.79 -8.75 10.19
CA ILE A 318 -33.28 -10.08 9.85
C ILE A 318 -32.56 -10.56 8.60
N ALA A 319 -31.72 -11.58 8.72
CA ALA A 319 -31.07 -12.24 7.59
C ALA A 319 -31.99 -13.29 6.93
N LYS A 320 -32.81 -13.97 7.74
CA LYS A 320 -33.76 -14.99 7.26
C LYS A 320 -34.95 -15.11 8.23
N GLU A 321 -36.13 -15.34 7.68
CA GLU A 321 -37.33 -15.71 8.44
C GLU A 321 -37.72 -17.17 8.14
N ASN A 322 -38.05 -17.92 9.19
CA ASN A 322 -38.55 -19.27 9.13
C ASN A 322 -39.87 -19.35 9.91
N LYS A 323 -40.85 -20.07 9.37
CA LYS A 323 -42.13 -20.36 10.04
C LYS A 323 -42.22 -21.84 10.36
N VAL A 324 -42.47 -22.16 11.62
CA VAL A 324 -42.65 -23.54 12.09
C VAL A 324 -44.09 -23.71 12.52
N LEU A 325 -44.80 -24.68 11.95
CA LEU A 325 -46.14 -25.04 12.39
C LEU A 325 -46.07 -25.61 13.81
N VAL A 326 -46.75 -24.98 14.76
CA VAL A 326 -46.74 -25.38 16.18
C VAL A 326 -48.12 -25.74 16.71
N GLY A 327 -49.18 -25.49 15.94
CA GLY A 327 -50.50 -26.00 16.25
C GLY A 327 -51.45 -25.91 15.08
N GLU A 328 -52.26 -26.96 14.92
CA GLU A 328 -53.24 -27.09 13.85
C GLU A 328 -54.64 -26.87 14.38
N THR A 329 -55.48 -26.19 13.60
CA THR A 329 -56.91 -26.13 13.90
C THR A 329 -57.52 -27.52 13.70
N LYS A 330 -58.16 -28.06 14.74
CA LYS A 330 -58.92 -29.30 14.65
C LYS A 330 -60.34 -28.99 14.24
N THR A 331 -60.84 -29.69 13.23
CA THR A 331 -62.22 -29.57 12.77
C THR A 331 -62.97 -30.85 13.07
N ASN A 332 -64.04 -30.75 13.85
CA ASN A 332 -64.92 -31.85 14.21
C ASN A 332 -66.36 -31.52 13.78
N GLU A 333 -67.18 -32.54 13.55
CA GLU A 333 -68.63 -32.37 13.46
C GLU A 333 -69.26 -32.75 14.81
N GLU A 334 -70.09 -31.84 15.35
CA GLU A 334 -70.89 -32.11 16.54
C GLU A 334 -72.34 -32.35 16.13
N ILE A 335 -72.93 -33.42 16.65
CA ILE A 335 -74.33 -33.78 16.41
C ILE A 335 -75.10 -33.61 17.71
N THR A 336 -76.21 -32.87 17.66
CA THR A 336 -77.10 -32.66 18.81
C THR A 336 -78.53 -32.95 18.39
N GLU A 337 -79.25 -33.70 19.23
CA GLU A 337 -80.70 -33.88 19.08
C GLU A 337 -81.43 -32.75 19.80
N LYS A 338 -82.35 -32.08 19.10
CA LYS A 338 -83.19 -31.02 19.68
C LYS A 338 -84.66 -31.45 19.65
N ASN A 339 -85.35 -31.09 20.73
CA ASN A 339 -86.78 -31.31 20.89
C ASN A 339 -87.49 -29.96 21.03
N TRP A 340 -88.53 -29.73 20.24
CA TRP A 340 -89.35 -28.53 20.35
C TRP A 340 -90.81 -28.84 20.04
N VAL A 341 -91.66 -27.86 20.33
CA VAL A 341 -93.10 -27.97 20.12
C VAL A 341 -93.53 -26.95 19.07
N GLU A 342 -94.20 -27.43 18.03
CA GLU A 342 -94.90 -26.57 17.06
C GLU A 342 -96.40 -26.63 17.35
N ILE A 343 -96.98 -25.50 17.72
CA ILE A 343 -98.42 -25.39 17.95
C ILE A 343 -99.12 -25.47 16.60
N VAL A 344 -100.10 -26.36 16.51
CA VAL A 344 -100.91 -26.58 15.32
C VAL A 344 -102.38 -26.64 15.73
N GLU A 345 -103.28 -26.58 14.76
CA GLU A 345 -104.70 -26.62 15.05
C GLU A 345 -105.11 -27.96 15.70
N GLY A 346 -105.80 -27.89 16.84
CA GLY A 346 -106.32 -29.07 17.56
C GLY A 346 -105.33 -29.79 18.49
N GLY A 347 -104.09 -29.32 18.62
CA GLY A 347 -103.08 -29.96 19.47
C GLY A 347 -101.70 -29.32 19.33
N PHE A 348 -100.65 -30.10 19.52
CA PHE A 348 -99.29 -29.66 19.26
C PHE A 348 -98.43 -30.81 18.72
N ASN A 349 -97.49 -30.47 17.84
CA ASN A 349 -96.48 -31.41 17.35
C ASN A 349 -95.29 -31.39 18.29
N GLN A 350 -94.95 -32.53 18.86
CA GLN A 350 -93.66 -32.73 19.51
C GLN A 350 -92.67 -33.20 18.45
N ILE A 351 -91.67 -32.38 18.15
CA ILE A 351 -90.71 -32.62 17.08
C ILE A 351 -89.35 -32.90 17.68
N THR A 352 -88.71 -33.95 17.18
CA THR A 352 -87.33 -34.33 17.48
C THR A 352 -86.55 -34.37 16.18
N ALA A 353 -85.43 -33.65 16.08
CA ALA A 353 -84.53 -33.75 14.93
C ALA A 353 -83.08 -33.66 15.37
N SER A 354 -82.18 -34.34 14.65
CA SER A 354 -80.74 -34.22 14.85
C SER A 354 -80.20 -33.09 13.99
N PHE A 355 -79.36 -32.25 14.57
CA PHE A 355 -78.66 -31.18 13.89
C PHE A 355 -77.16 -31.46 13.96
N LYS A 356 -76.44 -31.14 12.89
CA LYS A 356 -74.97 -31.11 12.89
C LYS A 356 -74.47 -29.68 12.79
N ARG A 357 -73.33 -29.41 13.41
CA ARG A 357 -72.55 -28.17 13.18
C ARG A 357 -71.07 -28.50 13.09
N ILE A 358 -70.33 -27.68 12.36
CA ILE A 358 -68.87 -27.75 12.33
C ILE A 358 -68.34 -27.06 13.59
N VAL A 359 -67.48 -27.73 14.34
CA VAL A 359 -66.76 -27.18 15.49
C VAL A 359 -65.28 -27.12 15.12
N LYS A 360 -64.73 -25.91 15.07
CA LYS A 360 -63.28 -25.70 14.88
C LYS A 360 -62.66 -25.30 16.21
N ILE A 361 -61.70 -26.09 16.68
CA ILE A 361 -60.94 -25.82 17.89
C ILE A 361 -59.60 -25.22 17.46
N SER A 362 -59.35 -23.96 17.85
CA SER A 362 -58.09 -23.28 17.55
C SER A 362 -56.91 -23.97 18.24
N PRO A 363 -55.66 -23.74 17.79
CA PRO A 363 -54.46 -24.23 18.46
C PRO A 363 -54.35 -23.86 19.94
N ASP A 364 -54.97 -22.75 20.37
CA ASP A 364 -54.98 -22.30 21.78
C ASP A 364 -56.17 -22.86 22.58
N GLY A 365 -56.97 -23.73 21.98
CA GLY A 365 -58.09 -24.41 22.64
C GLY A 365 -59.41 -23.64 22.60
N GLU A 366 -59.49 -22.52 21.89
CA GLU A 366 -60.73 -21.75 21.76
C GLU A 366 -61.66 -22.38 20.70
N PRO A 367 -62.88 -22.79 21.09
CA PRO A 367 -63.83 -23.36 20.14
C PRO A 367 -64.57 -22.25 19.37
N SER A 368 -64.74 -22.48 18.07
CA SER A 368 -65.65 -21.71 17.22
C SER A 368 -66.69 -22.64 16.61
N PHE A 369 -67.94 -22.17 16.58
CA PHE A 369 -69.10 -22.98 16.22
C PHE A 369 -69.70 -22.45 14.93
N GLY A 370 -69.80 -23.32 13.93
CA GLY A 370 -70.62 -23.06 12.75
C GLY A 370 -72.12 -23.11 13.07
N GLU A 371 -72.93 -22.72 12.10
CA GLU A 371 -74.38 -22.80 12.22
C GLU A 371 -74.86 -24.26 12.30
N PHE A 372 -75.95 -24.47 13.02
CA PHE A 372 -76.63 -25.77 13.05
C PHE A 372 -77.35 -26.00 11.73
N GLN A 373 -77.11 -27.16 11.12
CA GLN A 373 -77.84 -27.67 9.96
C GLN A 373 -78.59 -28.93 10.35
N GLU A 374 -79.88 -28.99 10.06
CA GLU A 374 -80.69 -30.18 10.31
C GLU A 374 -80.17 -31.36 9.47
N ILE A 375 -79.99 -32.53 10.08
CA ILE A 375 -79.58 -33.75 9.38
C ILE A 375 -80.82 -34.33 8.70
N SER A 376 -80.85 -34.25 7.37
CA SER A 376 -81.95 -34.77 6.55
C SER A 376 -82.34 -36.20 6.93
N GLY A 377 -83.64 -36.42 7.15
CA GLY A 377 -84.20 -37.74 7.50
C GLY A 377 -84.24 -38.08 8.99
N THR A 378 -83.74 -37.22 9.88
CA THR A 378 -83.78 -37.47 11.33
C THR A 378 -85.01 -36.90 12.03
N ARG A 379 -85.77 -36.02 11.37
CA ARG A 379 -86.97 -35.38 11.92
C ARG A 379 -88.10 -36.37 12.17
N LYS A 380 -88.49 -36.50 13.43
CA LYS A 380 -89.66 -37.26 13.90
C LYS A 380 -90.68 -36.29 14.45
N VAL A 381 -91.94 -36.49 14.06
CA VAL A 381 -93.06 -35.65 14.50
C VAL A 381 -94.08 -36.54 15.18
N ASN A 382 -94.37 -36.27 16.44
CA ASN A 382 -95.43 -36.93 17.20
C ASN A 382 -96.52 -35.92 17.55
N PHE A 383 -97.73 -36.09 17.01
CA PHE A 383 -98.84 -35.18 17.26
C PHE A 383 -99.58 -35.56 18.54
N ILE A 384 -99.73 -34.61 19.46
CA ILE A 384 -100.51 -34.78 20.69
C ILE A 384 -101.76 -33.91 20.60
N LYS A 385 -102.92 -34.56 20.65
CA LYS A 385 -104.23 -33.91 20.62
C LYS A 385 -104.54 -33.28 21.96
N ASN A 386 -105.08 -32.07 21.96
CA ASN A 386 -105.47 -31.41 23.21
C ASN A 386 -106.71 -32.12 23.80
N GLU A 387 -106.58 -32.70 25.00
CA GLU A 387 -107.71 -33.32 25.69
C GLU A 387 -108.45 -32.29 26.56
N PRO A 388 -109.79 -32.19 26.47
CA PRO A 388 -110.56 -31.24 27.26
C PRO A 388 -110.60 -31.66 28.74
N ILE A 389 -110.28 -30.73 29.64
CA ILE A 389 -110.41 -30.93 31.09
C ILE A 389 -111.90 -30.87 31.46
N ILE A 390 -112.48 -32.01 31.87
CA ILE A 390 -113.88 -32.10 32.32
C ILE A 390 -113.96 -31.69 33.81
N ILE A 391 -114.46 -30.49 34.08
CA ILE A 391 -114.75 -30.03 35.45
C ILE A 391 -116.17 -30.46 35.82
N ASN A 392 -116.31 -31.52 36.62
CA ASN A 392 -117.62 -31.98 37.12
C ASN A 392 -118.07 -31.18 38.34
N LYS A 393 -119.14 -30.38 38.20
CA LYS A 393 -119.81 -29.65 39.29
C LYS A 393 -120.90 -30.54 39.92
N ARG A 394 -120.79 -30.87 41.22
CA ARG A 394 -121.91 -31.42 42.04
C ARG A 394 -122.51 -30.30 42.91
N SER A 395 -123.84 -30.24 42.95
CA SER A 395 -124.63 -29.31 43.75
C SER A 395 -124.77 -29.77 45.21
N GLY A 396 -124.32 -28.93 46.16
CA GLY A 396 -124.74 -28.93 47.57
C GLY A 396 -123.71 -29.42 48.60
N GLY A 397 -123.17 -28.48 49.41
CA GLY A 397 -122.41 -28.77 50.64
C GLY A 397 -120.96 -28.26 50.63
N TRP A 398 -120.54 -27.58 51.71
CA TRP A 398 -119.35 -26.72 51.85
C TRP A 398 -117.95 -27.32 51.53
N TRP A 399 -117.05 -26.38 51.19
CA TRP A 399 -115.67 -26.49 50.74
C TRP A 399 -114.70 -27.20 51.70
N LYS A 400 -113.79 -28.00 51.13
CA LYS A 400 -112.34 -27.97 51.44
C LYS A 400 -111.51 -28.30 50.20
N ALA A 401 -110.51 -27.47 49.95
CA ALA A 401 -109.55 -27.54 48.86
C ALA A 401 -108.48 -28.63 49.08
N VAL A 402 -107.86 -29.10 47.99
CA VAL A 402 -106.45 -29.52 48.01
C VAL A 402 -105.76 -28.99 46.76
N ALA A 403 -104.80 -28.10 46.99
CA ALA A 403 -103.80 -27.68 46.03
C ALA A 403 -102.87 -28.86 45.69
N GLY A 404 -102.56 -29.03 44.40
CA GLY A 404 -101.50 -29.89 43.92
C GLY A 404 -100.63 -29.08 42.96
N ALA A 405 -99.77 -28.24 43.51
CA ALA A 405 -98.63 -27.70 42.78
C ALA A 405 -97.65 -28.85 42.53
N VAL A 406 -97.32 -29.12 41.27
CA VAL A 406 -96.01 -29.65 40.90
C VAL A 406 -95.37 -28.62 40.01
N VAL A 407 -94.60 -27.75 40.67
CA VAL A 407 -93.50 -27.01 40.06
C VAL A 407 -92.47 -28.05 39.63
N GLY A 408 -92.23 -28.14 38.34
CA GLY A 408 -91.08 -28.84 37.76
C GLY A 408 -90.29 -27.84 36.93
N SER A 409 -89.41 -27.09 37.59
CA SER A 409 -88.39 -26.28 36.96
C SER A 409 -87.49 -27.15 36.07
N PHE A 410 -87.33 -26.79 34.81
CA PHE A 410 -86.07 -27.00 34.10
C PHE A 410 -85.68 -25.69 33.43
N PHE A 411 -84.51 -25.19 33.85
CA PHE A 411 -83.78 -24.07 33.26
C PHE A 411 -83.04 -24.53 31.99
N LEU A 412 -82.72 -23.51 31.18
CA LEU A 412 -81.84 -23.45 29.99
C LEU A 412 -82.43 -23.87 28.64
#